data_AF-A0A920SP88-F1
#
_entry.id   AF-A0A920SP88-F1
#
_cell.length_a   1.000
_cell.length_b   1.000
_cell.length_c   1.000
_cell.angle_alpha   90.00
_cell.angle_beta   90.00
_cell.angle_gamma   90.00
#
_symmetry.space_group_name_H-M   'P 1'
#
loop_
_entity.id
_entity.type
_entity.pdbx_description
1 polymer ?
#
loop_
_entity_poly.entity_id
_entity_poly.type
_entity_poly.pdbx_seq_one_letter_code
_entity_poly.pdbx_strand_id
1 'polypeptide(L)' 'MPDGYRIEKDSLGEMRVPEDALYGAQTQRAVENFPSVVSFSVDASLKPSVSSKSQLPKLMPNSEF' A
#
# COMPACT_ATOMS: atom_id res chain seq x y z
N MET A 1 -1.70 1.50 24.83
CA MET A 1 -1.79 0.73 23.57
C MET A 1 -0.68 1.27 22.69
N PRO A 2 0.32 0.45 22.32
CA PRO A 2 1.70 0.89 22.22
C PRO A 2 1.91 1.75 20.97
N ASP A 3 2.41 2.97 21.19
CA ASP A 3 3.22 3.79 20.29
C ASP A 3 2.78 4.01 18.83
N GLY A 4 1.55 3.68 18.39
CA GLY A 4 1.08 4.01 17.04
C GLY A 4 1.88 3.35 15.89
N TYR A 5 2.59 2.25 16.18
CA TYR A 5 3.32 1.45 15.20
C TYR A 5 2.86 -0.02 15.25
N ARG A 6 2.70 -0.61 14.07
CA ARG A 6 2.55 -2.06 13.86
C ARG A 6 3.90 -2.68 13.46
N ILE A 7 4.12 -3.92 13.90
CA ILE A 7 5.29 -4.70 13.49
C ILE A 7 4.94 -5.49 12.23
N GLU A 8 5.64 -5.24 11.13
CA GLU A 8 5.55 -6.03 9.92
C GLU A 8 6.82 -6.87 9.72
N LYS A 9 6.66 -8.06 9.15
CA LYS A 9 7.78 -8.97 8.86
C LYS A 9 8.02 -9.04 7.36
N ASP A 10 9.26 -8.79 6.95
CA ASP A 10 9.74 -9.01 5.59
C ASP A 10 10.92 -10.01 5.59
N SER A 11 11.50 -10.27 4.40
CA SER A 11 12.63 -11.20 4.25
C SER A 11 13.90 -10.74 4.98
N LEU A 12 13.98 -9.47 5.38
CA LEU A 12 15.12 -8.88 6.10
C LEU A 12 14.90 -8.82 7.62
N GLY A 13 13.70 -9.17 8.09
CA GLY A 13 13.37 -9.25 9.51
C GLY A 13 12.08 -8.52 9.86
N GLU A 14 11.98 -8.09 11.11
CA GLU A 14 10.84 -7.33 11.62
C GLU A 14 11.10 -5.83 11.48
N MET A 15 10.06 -5.08 11.12
CA MET A 15 10.10 -3.66 10.84
C MET A 15 8.95 -2.95 11.54
N ARG A 16 9.23 -1.80 12.15
CA ARG A 16 8.19 -0.94 12.76
C ARG A 16 7.61 -0.03 11.69
N VAL A 17 6.33 -0.19 11.40
CA VAL A 17 5.59 0.62 10.42
C VAL A 17 4.50 1.38 11.17
N PRO A 18 4.28 2.69 10.91
CA PRO A 18 3.19 3.41 11.55
C PRO A 18 1.83 2.72 11.31
N GLU A 19 0.94 2.73 12.30
CA GLU A 19 -0.40 2.15 12.12
C GLU A 19 -1.22 2.91 11.07
N ASP A 20 -1.04 4.24 11.00
CA ASP A 20 -1.72 5.11 10.03
C ASP A 20 -1.09 5.09 8.62
N ALA A 21 0.02 4.36 8.44
CA ALA A 21 0.67 4.25 7.14
C ALA A 21 -0.10 3.31 6.21
N LEU A 22 -0.39 3.80 4.99
CA LEU A 22 -0.97 3.00 3.90
C LEU A 22 0.05 2.08 3.18
N TYR A 23 1.27 1.99 3.70
CA TYR A 23 2.37 1.20 3.14
C TYR A 23 2.91 0.22 4.20
N GLY A 24 3.78 -0.72 3.78
CA GLY A 24 4.32 -1.79 4.64
C GLY A 24 5.84 -1.73 4.87
N ALA A 25 6.41 -2.82 5.40
CA ALA A 25 7.81 -2.94 5.83
C ALA A 25 8.83 -2.54 4.75
N GLN A 26 8.66 -3.00 3.52
CA GLN A 26 9.61 -2.72 2.43
C GLN A 26 9.68 -1.23 2.09
N THR A 27 8.53 -0.55 2.08
CA THR A 27 8.47 0.89 1.84
C THR A 27 9.01 1.66 3.03
N GLN A 28 8.74 1.22 4.26
CA GLN A 28 9.35 1.81 5.46
C GLN A 28 10.89 1.75 5.39
N ARG A 29 11.47 0.64 4.90
CA ARG A 29 12.92 0.55 4.66
C ARG A 29 13.40 1.50 3.57
N ALA A 30 12.60 1.75 2.54
CA ALA A 30 12.95 2.73 1.51
C ALA A 30 12.95 4.17 2.05
N VAL A 31 12.03 4.50 2.97
CA VAL A 31 12.02 5.78 3.69
C VAL A 31 13.28 5.94 4.53
N GLU A 32 13.69 4.91 5.27
CA GLU A 32 14.89 4.95 6.11
C GLU A 32 16.19 5.03 5.29
N ASN A 33 16.24 4.32 4.17
CA ASN A 33 17.43 4.29 3.31
C ASN A 33 17.52 5.50 2.37
N PHE A 34 16.39 6.07 1.95
CA PHE A 34 16.32 7.15 0.96
C PHE A 34 15.32 8.25 1.37
N PRO A 35 15.59 8.97 2.47
CA PRO A 35 14.65 9.97 2.99
C PRO A 35 14.35 11.11 2.00
N SER A 36 15.27 11.42 1.09
CA SER A 36 15.11 12.51 0.12
C SER A 36 14.19 12.16 -1.06
N VAL A 37 14.02 10.88 -1.40
CA VAL A 37 13.21 10.44 -2.55
C VAL A 37 11.82 9.96 -2.12
N VAL A 38 11.69 9.47 -0.89
CA VAL A 38 10.42 8.97 -0.35
C VAL A 38 9.86 10.00 0.64
N SER A 39 9.28 11.08 0.11
CA SER A 39 8.41 11.97 0.89
C SER A 39 6.99 11.86 0.33
N PHE A 40 6.12 11.19 1.07
CA PHE A 40 4.68 11.22 0.83
C PHE A 40 4.08 11.96 2.03
N SER A 41 3.69 13.22 1.83
CA SER A 41 2.89 13.93 2.83
C SER A 41 1.50 13.30 2.82
N VAL A 42 1.18 12.52 3.84
CA VAL A 42 -0.19 12.04 4.05
C VAL A 42 -0.98 13.20 4.62
N ASP A 43 -1.67 13.95 3.76
CA ASP A 43 -2.77 14.78 4.24
C ASP A 43 -3.83 13.84 4.83
N ALA A 44 -3.96 13.83 6.16
CA ALA A 44 -4.87 12.97 6.92
C ALA A 44 -6.37 13.16 6.55
N SER A 45 -6.69 14.09 5.64
CA SER A 45 -8.03 14.30 5.10
C SER A 45 -8.36 13.44 3.87
N LEU A 46 -7.38 12.77 3.25
CA LEU A 46 -7.60 12.00 2.02
C LEU A 46 -7.98 10.55 2.36
N LYS A 47 -9.28 10.26 2.48
CA LYS A 47 -9.75 8.87 2.57
C LYS A 47 -9.41 8.15 1.26
N PRO A 48 -8.79 6.95 1.28
CA PRO A 48 -8.51 6.20 0.06
C PRO A 48 -9.83 5.74 -0.58
N SER A 49 -10.32 6.49 -1.57
CA SER A 49 -11.43 6.07 -2.42
C SER A 49 -10.89 5.07 -3.44
N VAL A 50 -10.78 3.81 -3.05
CA VAL A 50 -10.54 2.71 -4.00
C VAL A 50 -11.87 2.39 -4.68
N SER A 51 -12.28 3.23 -5.64
CA SER A 51 -13.35 2.87 -6.58
C SER A 51 -12.77 1.94 -7.64
N SER A 52 -12.61 0.66 -7.29
CA SER A 52 -12.39 -0.42 -8.26
C SER A 52 -13.64 -0.59 -9.13
N LYS A 53 -13.72 0.13 -10.26
CA LYS A 53 -14.54 -0.28 -11.39
C LYS A 53 -13.72 -1.30 -12.21
N SER A 54 -13.59 -2.51 -11.68
CA SER A 54 -13.19 -3.67 -12.48
C SER A 54 -14.38 -4.08 -13.35
N GLN A 55 -14.57 -3.35 -14.44
CA GLN A 55 -15.51 -3.73 -15.49
C GLN A 55 -14.76 -4.62 -16.47
N LEU A 56 -14.65 -5.91 -16.13
CA LEU A 56 -14.17 -6.94 -17.04
C LEU A 56 -15.12 -6.99 -18.26
N PRO A 57 -14.64 -6.76 -19.50
CA PRO A 57 -15.45 -7.06 -20.66
C PRO A 57 -15.60 -8.58 -20.77
N LYS A 58 -16.84 -9.08 -20.69
CA LYS A 58 -17.16 -10.48 -20.99
C LYS A 58 -16.83 -10.72 -22.46
N LEU A 59 -15.78 -11.49 -22.74
CA LEU A 59 -15.62 -12.12 -24.05
C LEU A 59 -16.75 -13.13 -24.20
N MET A 60 -17.75 -12.82 -25.02
CA MET A 60 -18.70 -13.83 -25.50
C MET A 60 -17.95 -14.63 -26.58
N PRO A 61 -17.90 -15.97 -26.51
CA PRO A 61 -17.38 -16.75 -27.62
C PRO A 61 -18.34 -16.59 -28.81
N ASN A 62 -17.79 -16.15 -29.95
CA ASN A 62 -18.52 -16.07 -31.21
C ASN A 62 -19.12 -17.44 -31.54
N SER A 63 -20.44 -17.49 -31.58
CA SER A 63 -21.20 -18.55 -32.23
C SER A 63 -21.28 -18.20 -33.72
N GLU A 64 -20.43 -18.79 -34.54
CA GLU A 64 -20.69 -18.92 -35.98
C GLU A 64 -20.23 -20.32 -36.45
N PHE A 65 -21.25 -21.13 -36.78
CA PHE A 65 -21.33 -22.30 -37.67
C PHE A 65 -20.21 -23.36 -37.69
#